data_AF-A0A813EKK6-F1
#
_entry.id   AF-A0A813EKK6-F1
#
_cell.length_a   1.000
_cell.length_b   1.000
_cell.length_c   1.000
_cell.angle_alpha   90.00
_cell.angle_beta   90.00
_cell.angle_gamma   90.00
#
_symmetry.space_group_name_H-M   'P 1'
#
loop_
_entity.id
_entity.type
_entity.pdbx_description
1 polymer ?
#
loop_
_entity_poly.entity_id
_entity_poly.type
_entity_poly.pdbx_seq_one_letter_code
_entity_poly.pdbx_strand_id
1 'polypeptide(L)'
;SLERVTMSPTSPQDVAAAEEDVSREEGALRGIFDRCDTDGDGQINKRELIKVCRSSPEVAGFFGLPQVIRQEGGSREAFESRFQSLDQNGDREITWEEFRVFYMVEVRGESSKKQAWSRRSSRGAHHRSTLGSAVIFVVVAVVVVVAVVVAVVVVVIVEWLLLLFLFLLLWLLLPLLLLLLQVRCGWLSETCCHEFGCCVFDAHFDFQHGLLKLCLICCFGVCMCAILLVLH
;
A
#
# COMPACT_ATOMS: atom_id res chain seq x y z
N SER A 1 -10.89 -43.39 -36.26
CA SER A 1 -10.31 -43.85 -34.99
C SER A 1 -10.45 -42.76 -33.95
N LEU A 2 -11.48 -42.83 -33.12
CA LEU A 2 -11.64 -42.02 -31.93
C LEU A 2 -11.83 -43.01 -30.79
N GLU A 3 -10.72 -43.37 -30.14
CA GLU A 3 -10.75 -44.14 -28.90
C GLU A 3 -11.45 -43.29 -27.83
N ARG A 4 -12.72 -43.63 -27.61
CA ARG A 4 -13.50 -43.20 -26.46
C ARG A 4 -12.81 -43.81 -25.24
N VAL A 5 -12.03 -43.01 -24.52
CA VAL A 5 -11.52 -43.37 -23.19
C VAL A 5 -12.73 -43.54 -22.27
N THR A 6 -13.25 -44.76 -22.19
CA THR A 6 -14.22 -45.15 -21.17
C THR A 6 -13.47 -45.22 -19.85
N MET A 7 -13.52 -44.15 -19.06
CA MET A 7 -13.24 -44.22 -17.63
C MET A 7 -14.40 -44.97 -16.97
N SER A 8 -14.40 -46.30 -17.10
CA SER A 8 -15.25 -47.16 -16.29
C SER A 8 -14.65 -47.24 -14.89
N PRO A 9 -15.37 -46.88 -13.81
CA PRO A 9 -14.87 -47.07 -12.45
C PRO A 9 -14.82 -48.57 -12.17
N THR A 10 -13.62 -49.11 -12.03
CA THR A 10 -13.35 -50.53 -11.80
C THR A 10 -13.18 -50.81 -10.31
N SER A 11 -14.27 -50.86 -9.53
CA SER A 11 -14.40 -51.65 -8.28
C SER A 11 -15.53 -51.08 -7.39
N PRO A 12 -16.37 -51.92 -6.75
CA PRO A 12 -17.34 -51.50 -5.72
C PRO A 12 -16.73 -50.77 -4.52
N GLN A 13 -15.41 -50.83 -4.32
CA GLN A 13 -14.71 -50.17 -3.23
C GLN A 13 -14.35 -48.71 -3.55
N ASP A 14 -14.17 -48.38 -4.83
CA ASP A 14 -13.83 -47.02 -5.27
C ASP A 14 -15.06 -46.10 -5.32
N VAL A 15 -16.25 -46.66 -5.52
CA VAL A 15 -17.52 -45.92 -5.47
C VAL A 15 -17.88 -45.53 -4.03
N ALA A 16 -17.64 -46.38 -3.04
CA ALA A 16 -17.91 -46.07 -1.64
C ALA A 16 -16.99 -44.95 -1.11
N ALA A 17 -15.70 -44.98 -1.46
CA ALA A 17 -14.76 -43.92 -1.10
C ALA A 17 -15.08 -42.59 -1.79
N ALA A 18 -15.55 -42.63 -3.04
CA ALA A 18 -15.99 -41.42 -3.75
C ALA A 18 -17.30 -40.84 -3.18
N GLU A 19 -18.21 -41.68 -2.68
CA GLU A 19 -19.45 -41.25 -2.04
C GLU A 19 -19.21 -40.61 -0.66
N GLU A 20 -18.27 -41.13 0.14
CA GLU A 20 -17.88 -40.52 1.42
C GLU A 20 -17.24 -39.13 1.23
N ASP A 21 -16.36 -38.97 0.24
CA ASP A 21 -15.72 -37.69 -0.06
C ASP A 21 -16.74 -36.63 -0.49
N VAL A 22 -17.66 -37.00 -1.38
CA VAL A 22 -18.77 -36.13 -1.81
C VAL A 22 -19.65 -35.71 -0.62
N SER A 23 -19.94 -36.63 0.30
CA SER A 23 -20.76 -36.31 1.48
C SER A 23 -20.09 -35.31 2.44
N ARG A 24 -18.76 -35.40 2.59
CA ARG A 24 -17.99 -34.51 3.46
C ARG A 24 -17.88 -33.11 2.85
N GLU A 25 -17.64 -33.03 1.55
CA GLU A 25 -17.67 -31.77 0.80
C GLU A 25 -19.05 -31.13 0.89
N GLU A 26 -20.13 -31.90 0.70
CA GLU A 26 -21.50 -31.42 0.79
C GLU A 26 -21.82 -30.87 2.19
N GLY A 27 -21.36 -31.52 3.26
CA GLY A 27 -21.51 -31.00 4.62
C GLY A 27 -20.78 -29.68 4.85
N ALA A 28 -19.57 -29.52 4.31
CA ALA A 28 -18.84 -28.25 4.38
C ALA A 28 -19.55 -27.13 3.60
N LEU A 29 -20.07 -27.45 2.41
CA LEU A 29 -20.85 -26.52 1.60
C LEU A 29 -22.13 -26.09 2.30
N ARG A 30 -22.81 -27.04 2.94
CA ARG A 30 -24.02 -26.76 3.70
C ARG A 30 -23.75 -25.80 4.83
N GLY A 31 -22.64 -25.99 5.55
CA GLY A 31 -22.20 -25.04 6.57
C GLY A 31 -21.92 -23.63 6.04
N ILE A 32 -21.46 -23.48 4.80
CA ILE A 32 -21.28 -22.15 4.17
C ILE A 32 -22.63 -21.56 3.79
N PHE A 33 -23.53 -22.37 3.22
CA PHE A 33 -24.87 -21.96 2.83
C PHE A 33 -25.68 -21.47 4.03
N ASP A 34 -25.68 -22.23 5.13
CA ASP A 34 -26.40 -21.90 6.36
C ASP A 34 -25.84 -20.62 7.04
N ARG A 35 -24.57 -20.25 6.78
CA ARG A 35 -24.03 -18.95 7.23
C ARG A 35 -24.48 -17.80 6.35
N CYS A 36 -24.80 -18.06 5.10
CA CYS A 36 -25.26 -17.06 4.15
C CYS A 36 -26.75 -16.77 4.32
N ASP A 37 -27.55 -17.82 4.44
CA ASP A 37 -28.99 -17.79 4.71
C ASP A 37 -29.23 -17.27 6.14
N THR A 38 -29.46 -15.96 6.25
CA THR A 38 -29.55 -15.31 7.56
C THR A 38 -30.98 -15.28 8.08
N ASP A 39 -31.96 -15.30 7.18
CA ASP A 39 -33.38 -15.34 7.52
C ASP A 39 -33.94 -16.78 7.63
N GLY A 40 -33.20 -17.78 7.17
CA GLY A 40 -33.52 -19.20 7.30
C GLY A 40 -34.59 -19.65 6.33
N ASP A 41 -34.77 -18.95 5.21
CA ASP A 41 -35.79 -19.26 4.20
C ASP A 41 -35.36 -20.39 3.24
N GLY A 42 -34.12 -20.87 3.37
CA GLY A 42 -33.55 -21.92 2.54
C GLY A 42 -33.04 -21.42 1.19
N GLN A 43 -32.96 -20.11 1.01
CA GLN A 43 -32.49 -19.42 -0.19
C GLN A 43 -31.51 -18.33 0.23
N ILE A 44 -30.62 -17.92 -0.67
CA ILE A 44 -29.70 -16.81 -0.41
C ILE A 44 -30.05 -15.67 -1.33
N ASN A 45 -30.60 -14.60 -0.76
CA ASN A 45 -30.85 -13.40 -1.53
C ASN A 45 -29.58 -12.53 -1.67
N LYS A 46 -29.62 -11.61 -2.63
CA LYS A 46 -28.52 -10.68 -2.89
C LYS A 46 -28.06 -9.87 -1.68
N ARG A 47 -28.99 -9.45 -0.81
CA ARG A 47 -28.68 -8.58 0.34
C ARG A 47 -27.98 -9.37 1.43
N GLU A 48 -28.39 -10.61 1.65
CA GLU A 48 -27.77 -11.53 2.59
C GLU A 48 -26.36 -11.89 2.19
N LEU A 49 -26.14 -12.25 0.92
CA LEU A 49 -24.80 -12.55 0.44
C LEU A 49 -23.85 -11.36 0.62
N ILE A 50 -24.29 -10.13 0.30
CA ILE A 50 -23.50 -8.91 0.52
C ILE A 50 -23.19 -8.71 2.01
N LYS A 51 -24.16 -8.93 2.89
CA LYS A 51 -24.01 -8.78 4.34
C LYS A 51 -23.00 -9.78 4.89
N VAL A 52 -23.06 -11.02 4.42
CA VAL A 52 -22.19 -12.10 4.87
C VAL A 52 -20.77 -11.92 4.32
N CYS A 53 -20.59 -11.50 3.06
CA CYS A 53 -19.27 -11.17 2.52
C CYS A 53 -18.58 -10.02 3.27
N ARG A 54 -19.36 -9.06 3.80
CA ARG A 54 -18.83 -7.95 4.61
C ARG A 54 -18.45 -8.37 6.02
N SER A 55 -19.16 -9.35 6.60
CA SER A 55 -18.93 -9.81 7.98
C SER A 55 -17.93 -10.96 8.07
N SER A 56 -17.85 -11.80 7.04
CA SER A 56 -16.97 -12.97 6.99
C SER A 56 -16.02 -12.93 5.78
N PRO A 57 -14.70 -12.67 5.98
CA PRO A 57 -13.71 -12.75 4.90
C PRO A 57 -13.61 -14.15 4.30
N GLU A 58 -13.89 -15.18 5.10
CA GLU A 58 -13.83 -16.57 4.66
C GLU A 58 -14.91 -16.85 3.60
N VAL A 59 -16.14 -16.41 3.85
CA VAL A 59 -17.24 -16.54 2.88
C VAL A 59 -16.95 -15.73 1.64
N ALA A 60 -16.48 -14.48 1.79
CA ALA A 60 -16.09 -13.66 0.64
C ALA A 60 -15.00 -14.34 -0.21
N GLY A 61 -13.98 -14.92 0.44
CA GLY A 61 -12.92 -15.68 -0.22
C GLY A 61 -13.43 -16.92 -0.92
N PHE A 62 -14.39 -17.64 -0.33
CA PHE A 62 -15.02 -18.81 -0.92
C PHE A 62 -15.72 -18.49 -2.25
N PHE A 63 -16.48 -17.38 -2.31
CA PHE A 63 -17.13 -16.93 -3.54
C PHE A 63 -16.19 -16.15 -4.49
N GLY A 64 -14.96 -15.86 -4.07
CA GLY A 64 -14.04 -15.00 -4.80
C GLY A 64 -14.56 -13.57 -4.96
N LEU A 65 -15.27 -13.06 -3.95
CA LEU A 65 -15.87 -11.74 -3.91
C LEU A 65 -15.04 -10.76 -3.06
N PRO A 66 -14.98 -9.47 -3.44
CA PRO A 66 -14.34 -8.47 -2.61
C PRO A 66 -15.17 -8.21 -1.34
N GLN A 67 -14.52 -8.11 -0.17
CA GLN A 67 -15.20 -7.78 1.09
C GLN A 67 -15.85 -6.39 1.09
N VAL A 68 -15.25 -5.45 0.34
CA VAL A 68 -15.67 -4.06 0.29
C VAL A 68 -16.41 -3.82 -1.02
N ILE A 69 -17.71 -4.10 -1.02
CA ILE A 69 -18.61 -3.82 -2.14
C ILE A 69 -19.07 -2.35 -2.02
N ARG A 70 -18.41 -1.45 -2.75
CA ARG A 70 -18.79 -0.02 -2.88
C ARG A 70 -19.66 0.17 -4.12
N GLN A 71 -20.59 1.12 -4.04
CA GLN A 71 -21.44 1.49 -5.19
C GLN A 71 -20.62 2.15 -6.31
N GLU A 72 -19.50 2.80 -5.97
CA GLU A 72 -18.58 3.40 -6.93
C GLU A 72 -17.23 2.69 -6.81
N GLY A 73 -16.77 2.04 -7.90
CA GLY A 73 -15.43 1.43 -7.96
C GLY A 73 -15.33 0.01 -8.55
N GLY A 74 -16.24 -0.44 -9.42
CA GLY A 74 -16.10 -1.72 -10.14
C GLY A 74 -16.40 -2.98 -9.31
N SER A 75 -16.40 -2.85 -7.97
CA SER A 75 -16.67 -3.97 -7.04
C SER A 75 -18.12 -4.47 -7.10
N ARG A 76 -19.06 -3.61 -7.52
CA ARG A 76 -20.46 -3.99 -7.71
C ARG A 76 -20.64 -4.85 -8.95
N GLU A 77 -19.94 -4.53 -10.03
CA GLU A 77 -19.98 -5.25 -11.29
C GLU A 77 -19.35 -6.65 -11.14
N ALA A 78 -18.24 -6.75 -10.41
CA ALA A 78 -17.63 -8.04 -10.07
C ALA A 78 -18.57 -8.91 -9.22
N PHE A 79 -19.26 -8.30 -8.26
CA PHE A 79 -20.27 -8.99 -7.46
C PHE A 79 -21.46 -9.44 -8.32
N GLU A 80 -21.99 -8.56 -9.18
CA GLU A 80 -23.13 -8.88 -10.05
C GLU A 80 -22.80 -10.03 -11.00
N SER A 81 -21.63 -9.99 -11.62
CA SER A 81 -21.20 -11.02 -12.55
C SER A 81 -21.07 -12.38 -11.86
N ARG A 82 -20.57 -12.40 -10.62
CA ARG A 82 -20.51 -13.63 -9.82
C ARG A 82 -21.90 -14.10 -9.39
N PHE A 83 -22.75 -13.19 -8.96
CA PHE A 83 -24.12 -13.50 -8.57
C PHE A 83 -24.92 -14.10 -9.74
N GLN A 84 -24.82 -13.51 -10.93
CA GLN A 84 -25.43 -14.04 -12.16
C GLN A 84 -24.89 -15.40 -12.59
N SER A 85 -23.65 -15.74 -12.23
CA SER A 85 -23.11 -17.08 -12.49
C SER A 85 -23.66 -18.15 -11.54
N LEU A 86 -24.15 -17.74 -10.37
CA LEU A 86 -24.77 -18.60 -9.37
C LEU A 86 -26.28 -18.78 -9.65
N ASP A 87 -26.95 -17.67 -9.96
CA ASP A 87 -28.38 -17.58 -10.28
C ASP A 87 -28.64 -18.02 -11.74
N GLN A 88 -28.88 -19.32 -11.93
CA GLN A 88 -29.12 -19.89 -13.27
C GLN A 88 -30.54 -19.62 -13.79
N ASN A 89 -31.50 -19.52 -12.87
CA ASN A 89 -32.91 -19.37 -13.20
C ASN A 89 -33.34 -17.90 -13.35
N GLY A 90 -32.52 -16.95 -12.87
CA GLY A 90 -32.73 -15.51 -12.95
C GLY A 90 -33.74 -14.94 -11.94
N ASP A 91 -34.09 -15.68 -10.89
CA ASP A 91 -35.07 -15.28 -9.88
C ASP A 91 -34.50 -14.32 -8.82
N ARG A 92 -33.17 -14.12 -8.84
CA ARG A 92 -32.38 -13.30 -7.90
C ARG A 92 -32.25 -13.89 -6.50
N GLU A 93 -32.52 -15.18 -6.37
CA GLU A 93 -32.34 -15.98 -5.17
C GLU A 93 -31.41 -17.16 -5.54
N ILE A 94 -30.63 -17.65 -4.59
CA ILE A 94 -29.75 -18.78 -4.82
C ILE A 94 -30.24 -19.92 -3.95
N THR A 95 -30.83 -20.93 -4.59
CA THR A 95 -31.28 -22.14 -3.92
C THR A 95 -30.10 -23.06 -3.57
N TRP A 96 -30.32 -23.99 -2.64
CA TRP A 96 -29.31 -24.99 -2.29
C TRP A 96 -28.86 -25.82 -3.51
N GLU A 97 -29.80 -26.19 -4.38
CA GLU A 97 -29.53 -26.96 -5.59
C GLU A 97 -28.62 -26.20 -6.55
N GLU A 98 -28.88 -24.91 -6.78
CA GLU A 98 -28.05 -24.05 -7.64
C GLU A 98 -26.65 -23.86 -7.06
N PHE A 99 -26.56 -23.63 -5.75
CA PHE A 99 -25.29 -23.51 -5.05
C PHE A 99 -24.44 -24.79 -5.15
N ARG A 100 -25.07 -25.96 -4.96
CA ARG A 100 -24.41 -27.27 -5.07
C ARG A 100 -23.93 -27.54 -6.51
N VAL A 101 -24.77 -27.28 -7.50
CA VAL A 101 -24.43 -27.48 -8.92
C VAL A 101 -23.28 -26.57 -9.32
N PHE A 102 -23.31 -25.30 -8.93
CA PHE A 102 -22.22 -24.36 -9.18
C PHE A 102 -20.90 -24.87 -8.62
N TYR A 103 -20.88 -25.32 -7.36
CA TYR A 103 -19.66 -25.84 -6.75
C TYR A 103 -19.13 -27.10 -7.43
N MET A 104 -20.01 -28.04 -7.76
CA MET A 104 -19.62 -29.27 -8.45
C MET A 104 -19.02 -29.01 -9.83
N VAL A 105 -19.50 -27.98 -10.54
CA VAL A 105 -18.99 -27.62 -11.87
C VAL A 105 -17.69 -26.83 -11.78
N GLU A 106 -17.66 -25.77 -10.98
CA GLU A 106 -16.54 -24.83 -10.94
C GLU A 106 -15.34 -25.43 -10.19
N VAL A 107 -15.55 -26.01 -9.00
CA VAL A 107 -14.45 -26.44 -8.13
C VAL A 107 -13.82 -27.76 -8.58
N ARG A 108 -14.61 -28.71 -9.10
CA ARG A 108 -14.03 -29.91 -9.75
C ARG A 108 -13.32 -29.55 -11.06
N GLY A 109 -13.83 -28.56 -11.79
CA GLY A 109 -13.21 -28.03 -13.00
C GLY A 109 -11.86 -27.36 -12.73
N GLU A 110 -11.77 -26.52 -11.70
CA GLU A 110 -10.53 -25.84 -11.30
C GLU A 110 -9.50 -26.80 -10.70
N SER A 111 -9.94 -27.78 -9.90
CA SER A 111 -9.07 -28.83 -9.36
C SER A 111 -8.39 -29.63 -10.48
N SER A 112 -9.13 -29.94 -11.55
CA SER A 112 -8.58 -30.60 -12.74
C SER A 112 -7.58 -29.72 -13.48
N LYS A 113 -7.81 -28.40 -13.60
CA LYS A 113 -6.88 -27.46 -14.24
C LYS A 113 -5.59 -27.27 -13.44
N LYS A 114 -5.67 -27.15 -12.10
CA LYS A 114 -4.50 -27.04 -11.22
C LYS A 114 -3.66 -28.31 -11.24
N GLN A 115 -4.29 -29.49 -11.24
CA GLN A 115 -3.59 -30.77 -11.39
C GLN A 115 -2.98 -30.96 -12.79
N ALA A 116 -3.64 -30.49 -13.86
CA ALA A 116 -3.12 -30.52 -15.21
C ALA A 116 -1.94 -29.55 -15.43
N TRP A 117 -2.01 -28.33 -14.87
CA TRP A 117 -0.90 -27.38 -14.83
C TRP A 117 0.28 -27.95 -14.05
N SER A 118 0.03 -28.57 -12.89
CA SER A 118 1.05 -29.27 -12.09
C SER A 118 1.72 -30.39 -12.90
N ARG A 119 0.94 -31.29 -13.52
CA ARG A 119 1.46 -32.41 -14.33
C ARG A 119 2.19 -31.97 -15.60
N ARG A 120 1.78 -30.86 -16.23
CA ARG A 120 2.46 -30.29 -17.40
C ARG A 120 3.72 -29.51 -17.01
N SER A 121 3.73 -28.88 -15.84
CA SER A 121 4.91 -28.24 -15.26
C SER A 121 6.00 -29.27 -14.93
N SER A 122 5.64 -30.43 -14.35
CA SER A 122 6.61 -31.48 -14.01
C SER A 122 7.34 -32.10 -15.20
N ARG A 123 6.71 -32.21 -16.39
CA ARG A 123 7.41 -32.69 -17.62
C ARG A 123 8.31 -31.63 -18.27
N GLY A 124 8.17 -30.35 -17.91
CA GLY A 124 9.06 -29.26 -18.30
C GLY A 124 10.07 -28.85 -17.22
N ALA A 125 10.01 -29.45 -16.03
CA ALA A 125 10.75 -29.03 -14.84
C ALA A 125 12.04 -29.82 -14.57
N HIS A 126 12.53 -30.62 -15.52
CA HIS A 126 13.88 -31.22 -15.38
C HIS A 126 15.01 -30.33 -15.96
N HIS A 127 14.70 -29.16 -16.52
CA HIS A 127 15.69 -28.20 -17.06
C HIS A 127 15.52 -26.75 -16.53
N ARG A 128 14.67 -26.46 -15.53
CA ARG A 128 14.41 -25.07 -15.12
C ARG A 128 14.26 -24.83 -13.62
N SER A 129 15.01 -25.55 -12.79
CA SER A 129 14.97 -25.40 -11.32
C SER A 129 16.14 -24.62 -10.70
N THR A 130 16.97 -23.93 -11.50
CA THR A 130 18.07 -23.06 -10.98
C THR A 130 17.98 -21.59 -11.38
N LEU A 131 17.12 -21.22 -12.34
CA LEU A 131 17.03 -19.85 -12.85
C LEU A 131 15.94 -19.00 -12.17
N GLY A 132 14.86 -19.62 -11.66
CA GLY A 132 13.75 -18.89 -11.04
C GLY A 132 14.11 -18.26 -9.69
N SER A 133 14.83 -19.00 -8.83
CA SER A 133 15.24 -18.50 -7.52
C SER A 133 16.24 -17.35 -7.65
N ALA A 134 17.22 -17.45 -8.55
CA ALA A 134 18.21 -16.40 -8.75
C ALA A 134 17.58 -15.08 -9.23
N VAL A 135 16.60 -15.13 -10.15
CA VAL A 135 15.89 -13.93 -10.62
C VAL A 135 15.08 -13.30 -9.49
N ILE A 136 14.38 -14.09 -8.67
CA ILE A 136 13.63 -13.57 -7.52
C ILE A 136 14.59 -12.94 -6.49
N PHE A 137 15.71 -13.59 -6.17
CA PHE A 137 16.73 -13.02 -5.27
C PHE A 137 17.32 -11.72 -5.82
N VAL A 138 17.61 -11.63 -7.12
CA VAL A 138 18.12 -10.41 -7.75
C VAL A 138 17.07 -9.30 -7.72
N VAL A 139 15.81 -9.59 -8.05
CA VAL A 139 14.73 -8.59 -8.01
C VAL A 139 14.51 -8.09 -6.58
N VAL A 140 14.45 -8.98 -5.59
CA VAL A 140 14.31 -8.61 -4.18
C VAL A 140 15.52 -7.78 -3.71
N ALA A 141 16.74 -8.19 -4.06
CA ALA A 141 17.94 -7.45 -3.73
C ALA A 141 17.94 -6.03 -4.35
N VAL A 142 17.56 -5.91 -5.63
CA VAL A 142 17.45 -4.61 -6.31
C VAL A 142 16.41 -3.73 -5.63
N VAL A 143 15.23 -4.27 -5.30
CA VAL A 143 14.17 -3.51 -4.61
C VAL A 143 14.64 -3.03 -3.24
N VAL A 144 15.34 -3.88 -2.47
CA VAL A 144 15.90 -3.51 -1.16
C VAL A 144 16.97 -2.43 -1.31
N VAL A 145 17.88 -2.57 -2.27
CA VAL A 145 18.93 -1.57 -2.53
C VAL A 145 18.30 -0.23 -2.92
N VAL A 146 17.32 -0.23 -3.83
CA VAL A 146 16.60 0.99 -4.24
C VAL A 146 15.90 1.62 -3.04
N ALA A 147 15.21 0.84 -2.21
CA ALA A 147 14.54 1.35 -1.02
C ALA A 147 15.53 1.98 -0.02
N VAL A 148 16.69 1.35 0.20
CA VAL A 148 17.74 1.89 1.08
C VAL A 148 18.32 3.18 0.51
N VAL A 149 18.60 3.24 -0.79
CA VAL A 149 19.11 4.45 -1.45
C VAL A 149 18.10 5.58 -1.32
N VAL A 150 16.82 5.33 -1.58
CA VAL A 150 15.75 6.32 -1.42
C VAL A 150 15.67 6.82 0.02
N ALA A 151 15.72 5.92 1.01
CA ALA A 151 15.70 6.29 2.41
C ALA A 151 16.88 7.20 2.79
N VAL A 152 18.11 6.87 2.36
CA VAL A 152 19.30 7.68 2.62
C VAL A 152 19.17 9.06 1.96
N VAL A 153 18.71 9.13 0.71
CA VAL A 153 18.49 10.40 0.01
C VAL A 153 17.48 11.27 0.76
N VAL A 154 16.36 10.69 1.22
CA VAL A 154 15.36 11.41 2.01
C VAL A 154 15.95 11.93 3.32
N VAL A 155 16.71 11.13 4.06
CA VAL A 155 17.36 11.56 5.31
C VAL A 155 18.31 12.72 5.07
N VAL A 156 19.15 12.64 4.04
CA VAL A 156 20.07 13.71 3.66
C VAL A 156 19.30 14.98 3.31
N ILE A 157 18.27 14.90 2.47
CA ILE A 157 17.45 16.06 2.10
C ILE A 157 16.83 16.70 3.34
N VAL A 158 16.25 15.90 4.25
CA VAL A 158 15.63 16.42 5.48
C VAL A 158 16.68 17.12 6.36
N GLU A 159 17.87 16.56 6.51
CA GLU A 159 18.96 17.16 7.28
C GLU A 159 19.38 18.53 6.69
N TRP A 160 19.58 18.60 5.37
CA TRP A 160 19.90 19.87 4.71
C TRP A 160 18.78 20.90 4.82
N LEU A 161 17.51 20.48 4.71
CA LEU A 161 16.36 21.37 4.89
C LEU A 161 16.29 21.92 6.32
N LEU A 162 16.59 21.09 7.33
CA LEU A 162 16.65 21.52 8.72
C LEU A 162 17.81 22.50 8.97
N LEU A 163 18.99 22.24 8.41
CA LEU A 163 20.12 23.15 8.50
C LEU A 163 19.83 24.48 7.80
N LEU A 164 19.21 24.45 6.62
CA LEU A 164 18.79 25.64 5.90
C LEU A 164 17.74 26.44 6.69
N PHE A 165 16.76 25.77 7.29
CA PHE A 165 15.76 26.41 8.15
C PHE A 165 16.41 27.07 9.38
N LEU A 166 17.32 26.38 10.07
CA LEU A 166 18.07 26.93 11.20
C LEU A 166 18.93 28.13 10.79
N PHE A 167 19.57 28.07 9.62
CA PHE A 167 20.35 29.19 9.08
C PHE A 167 19.47 30.40 8.78
N LEU A 168 18.32 30.20 8.14
CA LEU A 168 17.34 31.27 7.88
C LEU A 168 16.79 31.85 9.19
N LEU A 169 16.51 31.00 10.18
CA LEU A 169 16.06 31.43 11.49
C LEU A 169 17.14 32.27 12.20
N LEU A 170 18.40 31.83 12.18
CA LEU A 170 19.52 32.59 12.74
C LEU A 170 19.72 33.91 12.00
N TRP A 171 19.65 33.91 10.67
CA TRP A 171 19.77 35.10 9.84
C TRP A 171 18.67 36.13 10.12
N LEU A 172 17.45 35.66 10.43
CA LEU A 172 16.32 36.52 10.80
C LEU A 172 16.40 37.01 12.25
N LEU A 173 16.82 36.14 13.18
CA LEU A 173 16.87 36.44 14.60
C LEU A 173 18.10 37.25 15.01
N LEU A 174 19.24 37.10 14.33
CA LEU A 174 20.48 37.81 14.68
C LEU A 174 20.34 39.33 14.60
N PRO A 175 19.77 39.94 13.53
CA PRO A 175 19.50 41.37 13.48
C PRO A 175 18.52 41.83 14.57
N LEU A 176 17.49 41.02 14.86
CA LEU A 176 16.51 41.31 15.90
C LEU A 176 17.17 41.29 17.29
N LEU A 177 18.02 40.30 17.57
CA LEU A 177 18.79 40.18 18.81
C LEU A 177 19.75 41.35 18.97
N LEU A 178 20.47 41.73 17.90
CA LEU A 178 21.33 42.91 17.90
C LEU A 178 20.54 44.19 18.17
N LEU A 179 19.35 44.35 17.57
CA LEU A 179 18.46 45.47 17.85
C LEU A 179 18.03 45.50 19.32
N LEU A 180 17.65 44.35 19.89
CA LEU A 180 17.29 44.23 21.30
C LEU A 180 18.48 44.53 22.23
N LEU A 181 19.71 44.13 21.87
CA LEU A 181 20.93 44.47 22.61
C LEU A 181 21.26 45.97 22.54
N GLN A 182 21.08 46.62 21.39
CA GLN A 182 21.24 48.07 21.26
C GLN A 182 20.22 48.83 22.11
N VAL A 183 18.96 48.39 22.12
CA VAL A 183 17.92 48.96 23.01
C VAL A 183 18.31 48.76 24.48
N ARG A 184 18.87 47.60 24.85
CA ARG A 184 19.30 47.33 26.23
C ARG A 184 20.49 48.17 26.68
N CYS A 185 21.42 48.50 25.78
CA CYS A 185 22.48 49.49 26.04
C CYS A 185 21.91 50.91 26.20
N GLY A 186 20.87 51.28 25.43
CA GLY A 186 20.15 52.55 25.60
C GLY A 186 19.40 52.66 26.92
N TRP A 187 18.86 51.55 27.44
CA TRP A 187 18.22 51.52 28.76
C TRP A 187 19.23 51.52 29.94
N LEU A 188 20.47 51.05 29.72
CA LEU A 188 21.53 51.11 30.74
C LEU A 188 22.24 52.47 30.79
N SER A 189 22.25 53.24 29.69
CA SER A 189 22.85 54.59 29.68
C SER A 189 21.98 55.63 30.38
N GLU A 190 20.65 55.47 30.41
CA GLU A 190 19.77 56.40 31.12
C GLU A 190 19.82 56.25 32.65
N THR A 191 20.32 55.12 33.18
CA THR A 191 20.46 54.89 34.63
C THR A 191 21.86 55.13 35.18
N CYS A 192 22.90 55.21 34.33
CA CYS A 192 24.29 55.49 34.76
C CYS A 192 24.74 56.96 34.60
N CYS A 193 23.96 57.81 33.94
CA CYS A 193 24.36 59.19 33.62
C CYS A 193 24.28 60.20 34.80
N HIS A 194 24.14 59.77 36.06
CA HIS A 194 24.18 60.70 37.20
C HIS A 194 25.47 60.69 38.03
N GLU A 195 26.46 59.81 37.76
CA GLU A 195 27.70 59.80 38.57
C GLU A 195 29.05 59.78 37.84
N PHE A 196 29.13 59.51 36.53
CA PHE A 196 30.43 59.59 35.84
C PHE A 196 30.34 60.36 34.52
N GLY A 197 31.10 61.45 34.47
CA GLY A 197 31.11 62.44 33.40
C GLY A 197 31.55 61.93 32.03
N CYS A 198 30.95 62.56 31.03
CA CYS A 198 31.31 62.70 29.61
C CYS A 198 32.49 61.89 29.07
N CYS A 199 32.16 60.90 28.22
CA CYS A 199 32.94 60.61 27.01
C CYS A 199 32.04 60.81 25.80
N VAL A 200 32.34 61.84 25.03
CA VAL A 200 31.87 62.10 23.67
C VAL A 200 32.16 60.85 22.82
N PHE A 201 31.13 60.11 22.41
CA PHE A 201 31.24 59.17 21.29
C PHE A 201 30.60 59.83 20.08
N ASP A 202 31.49 60.31 19.23
CA ASP A 202 31.25 61.09 18.03
C ASP A 202 30.32 60.35 17.07
N ALA A 203 29.24 61.02 16.68
CA ALA A 203 28.24 60.56 15.74
C ALA A 203 28.73 60.76 14.30
N HIS A 204 29.79 60.06 13.92
CA HIS A 204 30.20 59.88 12.51
C HIS A 204 29.97 58.43 12.09
N PHE A 205 28.72 57.98 12.14
CA PHE A 205 28.29 56.67 11.63
C PHE A 205 28.23 56.74 10.10
N ASP A 206 29.43 56.69 9.52
CA ASP A 206 29.71 56.77 8.11
C ASP A 206 28.94 55.72 7.30
N PHE A 207 28.54 56.12 6.11
CA PHE A 207 27.76 55.43 5.09
C PHE A 207 28.55 54.25 4.46
N GLN A 208 29.23 53.44 5.28
CA GLN A 208 30.12 52.34 4.89
C GLN A 208 29.57 50.96 5.29
N HIS A 209 28.62 50.86 6.23
CA HIS A 209 28.07 49.57 6.68
C HIS A 209 27.00 48.96 5.77
N GLY A 210 26.44 49.72 4.83
CA GLY A 210 25.52 49.19 3.80
C GLY A 210 26.26 48.38 2.72
N LEU A 211 27.44 48.82 2.31
CA LEU A 211 28.23 48.19 1.25
C LEU A 211 28.86 46.86 1.70
N LEU A 212 29.24 46.70 2.97
CA LEU A 212 29.77 45.43 3.48
C LEU A 212 28.67 44.34 3.56
N LYS A 213 27.42 44.73 3.89
CA LYS A 213 26.26 43.83 3.87
C LYS A 213 25.87 43.41 2.45
N LEU A 214 25.94 44.33 1.49
CA LEU A 214 25.80 44.02 0.05
C LEU A 214 26.94 43.12 -0.45
N CYS A 215 28.17 43.32 0.02
CA CYS A 215 29.32 42.49 -0.34
C CYS A 215 29.20 41.05 0.19
N LEU A 216 28.73 40.86 1.43
CA LEU A 216 28.44 39.54 1.99
C LEU A 216 27.27 38.83 1.28
N ILE A 217 26.21 39.57 0.91
CA ILE A 217 25.08 39.01 0.14
C ILE A 217 25.54 38.61 -1.27
N CYS A 218 26.38 39.41 -1.93
CA CYS A 218 26.98 39.05 -3.22
C CYS A 218 27.92 37.84 -3.11
N CYS A 219 28.79 37.77 -2.09
CA CYS A 219 29.66 36.63 -1.89
C CYS A 219 28.90 35.33 -1.58
N PHE A 220 27.84 35.37 -0.79
CA PHE A 220 27.01 34.19 -0.50
C PHE A 220 26.17 33.75 -1.72
N GLY A 221 25.63 34.69 -2.49
CA GLY A 221 24.87 34.39 -3.71
C GLY A 221 25.71 33.72 -4.79
N VAL A 222 26.94 34.18 -5.01
CA VAL A 222 27.86 33.60 -6.01
C VAL A 222 28.35 32.20 -5.56
N CYS A 223 28.51 31.98 -4.26
CA CYS A 223 28.91 30.68 -3.71
C CYS A 223 27.78 29.64 -3.81
N MET A 224 26.52 30.03 -3.56
CA MET A 224 25.35 29.17 -3.73
C MET A 224 25.08 28.81 -5.21
N CYS A 225 25.26 29.76 -6.14
CA CYS A 225 25.14 29.49 -7.58
C CYS A 225 26.21 28.51 -8.09
N ALA A 226 27.44 28.60 -7.58
CA ALA A 226 28.52 27.68 -7.93
C ALA A 226 28.26 26.24 -7.42
N ILE A 227 27.66 26.10 -6.24
CA ILE A 227 27.30 24.78 -5.68
C ILE A 227 26.16 24.13 -6.47
N LEU A 228 25.16 24.92 -6.91
CA LEU A 228 24.04 24.41 -7.72
C LEU A 228 24.45 24.00 -9.13
N LEU A 229 25.45 24.67 -9.73
CA LEU A 229 26.02 24.30 -11.03
C LEU A 229 26.87 23.02 -11.01
N VAL A 230 27.38 22.61 -9.84
CA VAL A 230 28.15 21.37 -9.67
C VAL A 230 27.23 20.17 -9.36
N LEU A 231 25.99 20.42 -8.94
CA LEU A 231 24.99 19.41 -8.57
C LEU A 231 24.02 19.04 -9.72
N HIS A 232 24.08 19.72 -10.86
CA HIS A 232 23.33 19.42 -12.08
C HIS A 232 24.26 18.88 -13.18
#